data_AF-D4CI04-F1
#
_entry.id   AF-D4CI04-F1
#
_cell.length_a   1.000
_cell.length_b   1.000
_cell.length_c   1.000
_cell.angle_alpha   90.00
_cell.angle_beta   90.00
_cell.angle_gamma   90.00
#
_symmetry.space_group_name_H-M   'P 1'
#
loop_
_entity.id
_entity.type
_entity.pdbx_description
1 polymer ?
#
loop_
_entity_poly.entity_id
_entity_poly.type
_entity_poly.pdbx_seq_one_letter_code
_entity_poly.pdbx_strand_id
1 'polypeptide(L)'
;MLIGRHSFIRQSKLSDVAGRIDYISNPKRQEHLYATYQTDGVTQEFWKNLARENQLDFKASGTTGTCIEGREFIIALPERFVEYEPDDVVRLFTDSFQKDMMWNAVQHFITIRK
;
A
#
# COMPACT_ATOMS: atom_id res chain seq x y z
N MET A 1 -31.64 -2.10 10.07
CA MET A 1 -30.99 -0.80 9.78
C MET A 1 -29.50 -1.10 9.59
N LEU A 2 -29.04 -1.21 8.34
CA LEU A 2 -27.62 -1.43 8.06
C LEU A 2 -26.91 -0.10 8.31
N ILE A 3 -26.14 -0.03 9.38
CA ILE A 3 -25.27 1.12 9.66
C ILE A 3 -24.19 1.06 8.59
N GLY A 4 -24.29 1.91 7.56
CA GLY A 4 -23.28 2.00 6.51
C GLY A 4 -21.92 2.27 7.15
N ARG A 5 -21.00 1.31 7.04
CA ARG A 5 -19.61 1.53 7.43
C ARG A 5 -19.09 2.64 6.51
N HIS A 6 -18.72 3.77 7.11
CA HIS A 6 -18.17 4.90 6.36
C HIS A 6 -16.83 4.45 5.78
N SER A 7 -16.57 4.75 4.50
CA SER A 7 -15.27 4.50 3.88
C SER A 7 -14.18 5.11 4.75
N PHE A 8 -13.21 4.30 5.16
CA PHE A 8 -12.12 4.73 6.02
C PHE A 8 -10.81 4.66 5.25
N ILE A 9 -10.04 5.75 5.30
CA ILE A 9 -8.68 5.80 4.79
C ILE A 9 -7.76 6.02 5.99
N ARG A 10 -6.85 5.06 6.22
CA ARG A 10 -5.77 5.22 7.19
C ARG A 10 -4.46 5.40 6.45
N GLN A 11 -3.75 6.47 6.75
CA GLN A 11 -2.35 6.62 6.34
C GLN A 11 -1.43 6.30 7.52
N SER A 12 -0.44 5.42 7.31
CA SER A 12 0.61 5.12 8.31
C SER A 12 2.00 5.33 7.70
N LYS A 13 2.95 5.80 8.51
CA LYS A 13 4.37 5.85 8.12
C LYS A 13 4.94 4.44 8.20
N LEU A 14 5.71 4.02 7.20
CA LEU A 14 6.44 2.76 7.19
C LEU A 14 7.93 3.02 7.36
N SER A 15 8.53 2.30 8.30
CA SER A 15 9.98 2.25 8.54
C SER A 15 10.61 0.91 8.17
N ASP A 16 9.79 -0.03 7.69
CA ASP A 16 10.19 -1.34 7.16
C ASP A 16 9.27 -1.69 5.98
N VAL A 17 9.48 -1.02 4.86
CA VAL A 17 8.72 -1.22 3.62
C VAL A 17 8.98 -2.62 3.06
N ALA A 18 10.23 -3.09 3.09
CA ALA A 18 10.57 -4.42 2.58
C ALA A 18 9.84 -5.54 3.34
N GLY A 19 9.83 -5.48 4.67
CA GLY A 19 9.09 -6.42 5.51
C GLY A 19 7.59 -6.31 5.33
N ARG A 20 7.06 -5.09 5.15
CA ARG A 20 5.63 -4.88 4.90
C ARG A 20 5.17 -5.47 3.57
N ILE A 21 5.94 -5.27 2.50
CA ILE A 21 5.66 -5.84 1.18
C ILE A 21 5.76 -7.37 1.20
N ASP A 22 6.76 -7.93 1.89
CA ASP A 22 6.87 -9.39 2.03
C ASP A 22 5.67 -9.98 2.78
N TYR A 23 5.22 -9.33 3.85
CA TYR A 23 4.03 -9.76 4.59
C TYR A 23 2.77 -9.75 3.72
N ILE A 24 2.54 -8.66 2.97
CA ILE A 24 1.34 -8.48 2.17
C ILE A 24 1.32 -9.40 0.93
N SER A 25 2.46 -9.55 0.24
CA SER A 25 2.54 -10.36 -0.97
C SER A 25 2.55 -11.87 -0.70
N ASN A 26 2.72 -12.28 0.56
CA ASN A 26 2.78 -13.68 0.95
C ASN A 26 1.43 -14.18 1.51
N PRO A 27 0.68 -15.01 0.75
CA PRO A 27 -0.64 -15.49 1.16
C PRO A 27 -0.61 -16.36 2.42
N LYS A 28 0.56 -16.90 2.80
CA LYS A 28 0.73 -17.71 4.04
C LYS A 28 0.96 -16.86 5.29
N ARG A 29 1.38 -15.60 5.12
CA ARG A 29 1.72 -14.69 6.25
C ARG A 29 0.63 -13.68 6.53
N GLN A 30 -0.09 -13.24 5.50
CA GLN A 30 -1.10 -12.19 5.62
C GLN A 30 -2.39 -12.65 6.32
N GLU A 31 -3.07 -11.69 6.95
CA GLU A 31 -4.46 -11.85 7.39
C GLU A 31 -5.42 -11.50 6.24
N HIS A 32 -5.98 -12.53 5.61
CA HIS A 32 -7.12 -12.49 4.65
C HIS A 32 -7.27 -11.19 3.82
N LEU A 33 -6.29 -10.86 2.97
CA LEU A 33 -6.48 -9.84 1.94
C LEU A 33 -7.26 -10.44 0.77
N TYR A 34 -8.19 -9.66 0.21
CA TYR A 34 -9.00 -10.08 -0.92
C TYR A 34 -8.23 -10.00 -2.24
N ALA A 35 -7.49 -8.92 -2.41
CA ALA A 35 -6.67 -8.68 -3.58
C ALA A 35 -5.54 -7.71 -3.26
N THR A 36 -4.48 -7.78 -4.07
CA THR A 36 -3.31 -6.92 -3.98
C THR A 36 -2.97 -6.42 -5.37
N TYR A 37 -2.68 -5.14 -5.50
CA TYR A 37 -2.13 -4.58 -6.72
C TYR A 37 -0.73 -4.03 -6.47
N GLN A 38 0.15 -4.33 -7.40
CA GLN A 38 1.49 -3.78 -7.47
C GLN A 38 1.68 -3.17 -8.86
N THR A 39 2.31 -1.99 -8.91
CA THR A 39 2.65 -1.37 -10.19
C THR A 39 3.54 -2.30 -11.03
N ASP A 40 3.25 -2.39 -12.32
CA ASP A 40 4.01 -3.21 -13.26
C ASP A 40 5.51 -2.87 -13.25
N GLY A 41 6.34 -3.90 -13.33
CA GLY A 41 7.80 -3.77 -13.31
C GLY A 41 8.42 -3.54 -11.93
N VAL A 42 7.62 -3.31 -10.89
CA VAL A 42 8.11 -3.34 -9.50
C VAL A 42 8.37 -4.77 -9.10
N THR A 43 9.44 -5.00 -8.36
CA THR A 43 9.77 -6.31 -7.81
C THR A 43 9.97 -6.21 -6.31
N GLN A 44 10.03 -7.34 -5.63
CA GLN A 44 10.41 -7.35 -4.22
C GLN A 44 11.83 -6.79 -4.00
N GLU A 45 12.73 -6.99 -4.99
CA GLU A 45 14.07 -6.43 -4.98
C GLU A 45 14.06 -4.90 -5.07
N PHE A 46 13.18 -4.31 -5.89
CA PHE A 46 12.98 -2.87 -5.93
C PHE A 46 12.68 -2.30 -4.54
N TRP A 47 11.74 -2.91 -3.81
CA TRP A 47 11.37 -2.45 -2.46
C TRP A 47 12.51 -2.60 -1.44
N LYS A 48 13.29 -3.68 -1.53
CA LYS A 48 14.48 -3.88 -0.71
C LYS A 48 15.53 -2.79 -0.96
N ASN A 49 15.77 -2.46 -2.23
CA ASN A 49 16.72 -1.43 -2.62
C ASN A 49 16.24 -0.04 -2.17
N LEU A 50 14.96 0.29 -2.37
CA LEU A 50 14.37 1.55 -1.92
C LEU A 50 14.49 1.73 -0.40
N ALA A 51 14.15 0.70 0.39
CA ALA A 51 14.30 0.71 1.83
C ALA A 51 15.76 0.95 2.25
N ARG A 52 16.70 0.24 1.61
CA ARG A 52 18.14 0.40 1.86
C ARG A 52 18.62 1.83 1.60
N GLU A 53 18.30 2.42 0.45
CA GLU A 53 18.75 3.79 0.14
C GLU A 53 18.17 4.82 1.09
N ASN A 54 16.87 4.73 1.40
CA ASN A 54 16.23 5.64 2.37
C ASN A 54 16.91 5.57 3.75
N GLN A 55 17.25 4.37 4.22
CA GLN A 55 17.93 4.20 5.51
C GLN A 55 19.36 4.77 5.49
N LEU A 56 20.09 4.60 4.39
CA LEU A 56 21.43 5.16 4.22
C LEU A 56 21.39 6.70 4.21
N ASP A 57 20.50 7.28 3.42
CA ASP A 57 20.33 8.74 3.33
C ASP A 57 19.87 9.34 4.67
N PHE A 58 18.92 8.69 5.35
CA PHE A 58 18.47 9.12 6.67
C PHE A 58 19.62 9.11 7.68
N LYS A 59 20.42 8.04 7.70
CA LYS A 59 21.61 7.95 8.58
C LYS A 59 22.63 9.02 8.24
N ALA A 60 22.90 9.27 6.96
CA ALA A 60 23.84 10.29 6.50
C ALA A 60 23.39 11.71 6.85
N SER A 61 22.08 11.95 6.90
CA SER A 61 21.51 13.27 7.23
C SER A 61 21.78 13.72 8.68
N GLY A 62 22.12 12.80 9.59
CA GLY A 62 22.25 13.10 11.02
C GLY A 62 20.94 13.40 11.74
N THR A 63 19.80 13.23 11.07
CA THR A 63 18.46 13.46 11.63
C THR A 63 18.15 12.44 12.73
N THR A 64 17.56 12.89 13.84
CA THR A 64 17.11 12.01 14.92
C THR A 64 15.73 11.42 14.64
N GLY A 65 15.49 10.18 15.07
CA GLY A 65 14.19 9.52 14.98
C GLY A 65 14.21 8.28 14.10
N THR A 66 13.06 7.91 13.55
CA THR A 66 12.90 6.72 12.70
C THR A 66 12.81 7.14 11.23
N CYS A 67 13.61 6.51 10.37
CA CYS A 67 13.52 6.68 8.93
C CYS A 67 12.12 6.30 8.44
N ILE A 68 11.52 7.17 7.63
CA ILE A 68 10.26 6.90 6.94
C ILE A 68 10.64 6.47 5.53
N GLU A 69 10.61 5.17 5.29
CA GLU A 69 10.91 4.57 3.98
C GLU A 69 9.72 4.69 3.01
N GLY A 70 8.50 4.82 3.54
CA GLY A 70 7.30 4.92 2.75
C GLY A 70 6.06 5.28 3.57
N ARG A 71 4.90 5.33 2.90
CA ARG A 71 3.59 5.50 3.53
C ARG A 71 2.63 4.43 3.04
N GLU A 72 1.94 3.82 3.98
CA GLU A 72 0.87 2.87 3.68
C GLU A 72 -0.47 3.59 3.73
N PHE A 73 -1.32 3.31 2.74
CA PHE A 73 -2.73 3.63 2.77
C PHE A 73 -3.54 2.34 2.90
N ILE A 74 -4.38 2.25 3.92
CA ILE A 74 -5.37 1.18 4.08
C ILE A 74 -6.73 1.80 3.81
N ILE A 75 -7.43 1.30 2.79
CA ILE A 75 -8.77 1.74 2.45
C ILE A 75 -9.76 0.62 2.74
N ALA A 76 -10.80 0.93 3.51
CA ALA A 76 -11.97 0.08 3.64
C ALA A 76 -12.92 0.35 2.46
N LEU A 77 -13.26 -0.71 1.72
CA LEU A 77 -14.23 -0.59 0.63
C LEU A 77 -15.66 -0.47 1.17
N PRO A 78 -16.52 0.37 0.56
CA PRO A 78 -17.95 0.33 0.79
C PRO A 78 -18.56 -1.05 0.51
N GLU A 79 -19.58 -1.44 1.27
CA GLU A 79 -20.24 -2.75 1.15
C GLU A 79 -20.78 -3.05 -0.26
N ARG A 80 -21.18 -2.04 -1.03
CA ARG A 80 -21.63 -2.22 -2.42
C ARG A 80 -20.57 -2.83 -3.33
N PHE A 81 -19.28 -2.73 -2.97
CA PHE A 81 -18.19 -3.30 -3.74
C PHE A 81 -17.88 -4.76 -3.37
N VAL A 82 -18.58 -5.32 -2.37
CA VAL A 82 -18.41 -6.73 -1.95
C VAL A 82 -18.88 -7.71 -3.03
N GLU A 83 -19.80 -7.30 -3.90
CA GLU A 83 -20.32 -8.12 -5.01
C GLU A 83 -19.44 -8.08 -6.27
N TYR A 84 -18.43 -7.20 -6.30
CA TYR A 84 -17.52 -7.07 -7.43
C TYR A 84 -16.29 -7.96 -7.23
N GLU A 85 -15.72 -8.42 -8.35
CA GLU A 85 -14.47 -9.18 -8.32
C GLU A 85 -13.36 -8.33 -7.68
N PRO A 86 -12.69 -8.81 -6.62
CA PRO A 86 -11.73 -8.02 -5.85
C PRO A 86 -10.63 -7.36 -6.68
N ASP A 87 -10.09 -8.08 -7.66
CA ASP A 87 -9.03 -7.57 -8.54
C ASP A 87 -9.51 -6.40 -9.41
N ASP A 88 -10.76 -6.45 -9.89
CA ASP A 88 -11.36 -5.34 -10.64
C ASP A 88 -11.58 -4.13 -9.76
N VAL A 89 -11.97 -4.32 -8.49
CA VAL A 89 -12.13 -3.20 -7.55
C VAL A 89 -10.78 -2.56 -7.23
N VAL A 90 -9.73 -3.36 -6.96
CA VAL A 90 -8.38 -2.83 -6.74
C VAL A 90 -7.90 -2.05 -7.95
N ARG A 91 -8.08 -2.60 -9.16
CA ARG A 91 -7.65 -1.94 -10.39
C ARG A 91 -8.41 -0.64 -10.63
N LEU A 92 -9.75 -0.64 -10.55
CA LEU A 92 -10.57 0.56 -10.68
C LEU A 92 -10.17 1.64 -9.68
N PHE A 93 -9.92 1.25 -8.43
CA PHE A 93 -9.47 2.17 -7.41
C PHE A 93 -8.09 2.75 -7.74
N THR A 94 -7.14 1.91 -8.14
CA THR A 94 -5.78 2.31 -8.49
C THR A 94 -5.79 3.25 -9.70
N ASP A 95 -6.51 2.91 -10.77
CA ASP A 95 -6.61 3.71 -11.99
C ASP A 95 -7.27 5.07 -11.71
N SER A 96 -8.32 5.09 -10.89
CA SER A 96 -8.98 6.35 -10.47
C SER A 96 -8.04 7.21 -9.63
N PHE A 97 -7.30 6.60 -8.69
CA PHE A 97 -6.32 7.31 -7.87
C PHE A 97 -5.16 7.90 -8.68
N GLN A 98 -4.65 7.16 -9.67
CA GLN A 98 -3.58 7.63 -10.56
C GLN A 98 -4.03 8.79 -11.46
N LYS A 99 -5.29 8.77 -11.91
CA LYS A 99 -5.84 9.77 -12.81
C LYS A 99 -6.13 11.11 -12.13
N ASP A 100 -6.70 11.08 -10.93
CA ASP A 100 -7.21 12.27 -10.26
C ASP A 100 -6.18 12.96 -9.35
N MET A 101 -5.10 12.26 -8.98
CA MET A 101 -4.02 12.85 -8.22
C MET A 101 -2.72 12.83 -9.04
N MET A 102 -1.98 13.95 -9.04
CA MET A 102 -0.72 14.18 -9.78
C MET A 102 0.47 13.34 -9.21
N TRP A 103 0.31 12.01 -9.08
CA TRP A 103 1.18 11.08 -8.36
C TRP A 103 1.98 10.14 -9.28
N ASN A 104 2.31 10.58 -10.50
CA ASN A 104 3.24 9.87 -11.39
C ASN A 104 4.66 9.68 -10.80
N ALA A 105 4.92 10.19 -9.58
CA ALA A 105 6.22 10.18 -8.91
C ALA A 105 6.33 9.19 -7.74
N VAL A 106 5.30 8.38 -7.44
CA VAL A 106 5.30 7.48 -6.27
C VAL A 106 4.94 6.06 -6.69
N GLN A 107 5.70 5.08 -6.18
CA GLN A 107 5.41 3.67 -6.40
C GLN A 107 4.39 3.16 -5.40
N HIS A 108 3.38 2.42 -5.88
CA HIS A 108 2.23 2.04 -5.07
C HIS A 108 2.17 0.52 -4.87
N PHE A 109 1.78 0.13 -3.65
CA PHE A 109 1.29 -1.20 -3.36
C PHE A 109 -0.03 -1.03 -2.62
N ILE A 110 -1.13 -1.43 -3.26
CA ILE A 110 -2.49 -1.22 -2.74
C ILE A 110 -3.06 -2.56 -2.26
N THR A 111 -3.67 -2.53 -1.07
CA THR A 111 -4.33 -3.69 -0.47
C THR A 111 -5.77 -3.40 -0.16
N ILE A 112 -6.63 -4.40 -0.38
CA ILE A 112 -8.03 -4.33 0.01
C ILE A 112 -8.32 -5.32 1.14
N ARG A 113 -8.87 -4.78 2.22
CA ARG A 113 -9.33 -5.50 3.41
C ARG A 113 -10.86 -5.39 3.52
N LYS A 114 -11.49 -6.42 4.11
CA LYS A 114 -12.93 -6.39 4.47
C LYS A 114 -13.20 -5.50 5.68
#